data_AF-A0A915UY05-F1
#
_entry.id   AF-A0A915UY05-F1
#
_cell.length_a   1.000
_cell.length_b   1.000
_cell.length_c   1.000
_cell.angle_alpha   90.00
_cell.angle_beta   90.00
_cell.angle_gamma   90.00
#
_symmetry.space_group_name_H-M   'P 1'
#
loop_
_entity.id
_entity.type
_entity.pdbx_description
1 polymer ?
#
loop_
_entity_poly.entity_id
_entity_poly.type
_entity_poly.pdbx_seq_one_letter_code
_entity_poly.pdbx_strand_id
1 'polypeptide(L)'
;MRKFWQSLPLRAQVLILVFFFYVVLIALSATINAYIFNQTERKFQDYIASTAGQINTRMNSYADQLNRILLHLAYDPIVQDYLASTNQAERFISQQLLSRRLPQSSNLTDGIFSIIVKSSQGFFFVYGRGVSSTEVKRMTAPVGNRMLVSGIRRFDNPIGATGQFSGYIVALNTFSVRNNATSNTLLGTVYILMDGSTLGKNIGISSDQSETRYYILDADRDVVYSNEARAGRIYDDINFYDYPLNMLHAVTLGSEKFFLYTVYNPTMDMYIVGLTPDSNVRNELREIITSEIIIFTILILISIIFIFLFERSILKPFIAIASYVEKVTTSGGRRTSDLELEGNREVVLLAKDINHSRYAVAN
;
A
#
# COMPACT_ATOMS: atom_id res chain seq x y z
N MET A 1 9.55 -17.40 51.10
CA MET A 1 10.16 -17.87 49.82
C MET A 1 11.43 -18.70 50.00
N ARG A 2 12.44 -18.27 50.76
CA ARG A 2 13.71 -19.01 50.93
C ARG A 2 13.53 -20.47 51.40
N LYS A 3 12.64 -20.73 52.37
CA LYS A 3 12.33 -22.08 52.88
C LYS A 3 11.66 -23.00 51.84
N PHE A 4 10.85 -22.44 50.94
CA PHE A 4 10.17 -23.19 49.87
C PHE A 4 11.14 -23.63 48.77
N TRP A 5 12.05 -22.73 48.38
CA TRP A 5 13.12 -23.08 47.43
C TRP A 5 14.06 -24.13 47.99
N GLN A 6 14.41 -24.04 49.27
CA GLN A 6 15.28 -25.01 49.94
C GLN A 6 14.67 -26.40 50.11
N SER A 7 13.33 -26.54 50.09
CA SER A 7 12.66 -27.84 50.20
C SER A 7 12.48 -28.57 48.86
N LEU A 8 12.75 -27.91 47.73
CA LEU A 8 12.57 -28.52 46.40
C LEU A 8 13.81 -29.29 45.97
N PRO A 9 13.67 -30.45 45.28
CA PRO A 9 14.79 -31.14 44.67
C PRO A 9 15.53 -30.23 43.69
N LEU A 10 16.87 -30.33 43.64
CA LEU A 10 17.70 -29.50 42.75
C LEU A 10 17.28 -29.60 41.27
N ARG A 11 16.73 -30.75 40.85
CA ARG A 11 16.15 -30.95 39.51
C ARG A 11 14.98 -30.00 39.24
N ALA A 12 14.06 -29.90 40.19
CA ALA A 12 12.90 -29.02 40.08
C ALA A 12 13.31 -27.55 40.08
N GLN A 13 14.31 -27.18 40.88
CA GLN A 13 14.83 -25.80 40.91
C GLN A 13 15.40 -25.38 39.53
N VAL A 14 16.19 -26.24 38.89
CA VAL A 14 16.75 -25.96 37.55
C VAL A 14 15.65 -25.89 36.49
N LEU A 15 14.68 -26.82 36.51
CA LEU A 15 13.54 -26.78 35.58
C LEU A 15 12.69 -25.52 35.75
N ILE A 16 12.43 -25.10 36.98
CA ILE A 16 11.69 -23.85 37.25
C ILE A 16 12.48 -22.64 36.73
N LEU A 17 13.80 -22.62 36.89
CA LEU A 17 14.65 -21.53 36.40
C LEU A 17 14.64 -21.46 34.86
N VAL A 18 14.78 -22.60 34.18
CA VAL A 18 14.68 -22.67 32.72
C VAL A 18 13.29 -22.24 32.25
N PHE A 19 12.24 -22.71 32.91
CA PHE A 19 10.87 -22.32 32.61
C PHE A 19 10.69 -20.81 32.73
N PHE A 20 11.15 -20.21 33.84
CA PHE A 20 11.06 -18.76 34.04
C PHE A 20 11.85 -17.98 33.00
N PHE A 21 13.04 -18.47 32.61
CA PHE A 21 13.82 -17.89 31.51
C PHE A 21 13.02 -17.85 30.20
N TYR A 22 12.34 -18.95 29.84
CA TYR A 22 11.47 -18.96 28.65
C TYR A 22 10.26 -18.05 28.77
N VAL A 23 9.62 -17.97 29.95
CA VAL A 23 8.51 -17.04 30.17
C VAL A 23 8.95 -15.60 29.93
N VAL A 24 10.12 -15.21 30.44
CA VAL A 24 10.69 -13.88 30.22
C VAL A 24 10.99 -13.65 28.73
N LEU A 25 11.59 -14.62 28.04
CA LEU A 25 11.85 -14.52 26.60
C LEU A 25 10.57 -14.37 25.77
N ILE A 26 9.52 -15.15 26.07
CA ILE A 26 8.23 -15.06 25.39
C ILE A 26 7.59 -13.69 25.63
N ALA A 27 7.66 -13.16 26.85
CA ALA A 27 7.13 -11.83 27.16
C ALA A 27 7.88 -10.71 26.41
N LEU A 28 9.21 -10.82 26.32
CA LEU A 28 10.05 -9.88 25.55
C LEU A 28 9.72 -9.95 24.05
N SER A 29 9.66 -11.16 23.50
CA SER A 29 9.25 -11.44 22.11
C SER A 29 7.89 -10.82 21.80
N ALA A 30 6.87 -11.09 22.62
CA ALA A 30 5.54 -10.52 22.44
C ALA A 30 5.53 -8.99 22.45
N THR A 31 6.35 -8.38 23.32
CA THR A 31 6.50 -6.91 23.39
C THR A 31 7.17 -6.34 22.15
N ILE A 32 8.25 -6.98 21.68
CA ILE A 32 8.96 -6.59 20.46
C ILE A 32 8.04 -6.71 19.25
N ASN A 33 7.29 -7.81 19.13
CA ASN A 33 6.35 -8.02 18.04
C ASN A 33 5.23 -6.98 18.02
N ALA A 34 4.66 -6.64 19.19
CA ALA A 34 3.68 -5.57 19.29
C ALA A 34 4.27 -4.20 18.87
N TYR A 35 5.52 -3.94 19.24
CA TYR A 35 6.23 -2.72 18.83
C TYR A 35 6.47 -2.69 17.31
N ILE A 36 6.98 -3.78 16.73
CA ILE A 36 7.23 -3.89 15.28
C ILE A 36 5.93 -3.72 14.50
N PHE A 37 4.84 -4.38 14.93
CA PHE A 37 3.53 -4.26 14.29
C PHE A 37 3.09 -2.79 14.20
N ASN A 38 3.11 -2.07 15.31
CA ASN A 38 2.73 -0.66 15.36
C ASN A 38 3.65 0.23 14.50
N GLN A 39 4.94 -0.09 14.43
CA GLN A 39 5.89 0.64 13.58
C GLN A 39 5.66 0.37 12.10
N THR A 40 5.36 -0.86 11.71
CA THR A 40 5.04 -1.23 10.33
C THR A 40 3.76 -0.52 9.88
N GLU A 41 2.72 -0.49 10.71
CA GLU A 41 1.48 0.24 10.39
C GLU A 41 1.71 1.74 10.19
N ARG A 42 2.51 2.38 11.06
CA ARG A 42 2.87 3.80 10.90
C ARG A 42 3.69 4.06 9.63
N LYS A 43 4.72 3.25 9.38
CA LYS A 43 5.52 3.36 8.15
C LYS A 43 4.68 3.15 6.90
N PHE A 44 3.70 2.25 6.97
CA PHE A 44 2.77 2.01 5.89
C PHE A 44 1.83 3.20 5.65
N GLN A 45 1.31 3.81 6.71
CA GLN A 45 0.57 5.07 6.62
C GLN A 45 1.39 6.19 5.95
N ASP A 46 2.65 6.37 6.38
CA ASP A 46 3.55 7.37 5.80
C ASP A 46 3.85 7.08 4.32
N TYR A 47 4.07 5.80 3.99
CA TYR A 47 4.30 5.34 2.62
C TYR A 47 3.10 5.62 1.72
N ILE A 48 1.88 5.31 2.17
CA ILE A 48 0.66 5.60 1.42
C ILE A 48 0.49 7.11 1.24
N ALA A 49 0.63 7.90 2.31
CA ALA A 49 0.48 9.34 2.25
C ALA A 49 1.50 9.97 1.28
N SER A 50 2.75 9.51 1.31
CA SER A 50 3.80 9.93 0.37
C SER A 50 3.46 9.56 -1.07
N THR A 51 3.06 8.30 -1.30
CA THR A 51 2.69 7.82 -2.65
C THR A 51 1.49 8.59 -3.20
N ALA A 52 0.46 8.81 -2.41
CA ALA A 52 -0.69 9.60 -2.81
C ALA A 52 -0.33 11.07 -3.06
N GLY A 53 0.59 11.65 -2.28
CA GLY A 53 1.15 12.98 -2.54
C GLY A 53 1.90 13.07 -3.87
N GLN A 54 2.65 12.03 -4.24
CA GLN A 54 3.31 11.93 -5.54
C GLN A 54 2.30 11.81 -6.69
N ILE A 55 1.29 10.94 -6.55
CA ILE A 55 0.19 10.82 -7.53
C ILE A 55 -0.52 12.16 -7.71
N ASN A 56 -0.85 12.84 -6.61
CA ASN A 56 -1.49 14.16 -6.62
C ASN A 56 -0.63 15.22 -7.34
N THR A 57 0.69 15.21 -7.11
CA THR A 57 1.63 16.11 -7.79
C THR A 57 1.70 15.84 -9.30
N ARG A 58 1.71 14.57 -9.70
CA ARG A 58 1.69 14.17 -11.11
C ARG A 58 0.36 14.51 -11.77
N MET A 59 -0.75 14.35 -11.05
CA MET A 59 -2.08 14.73 -11.50
C MET A 59 -2.20 16.23 -11.76
N ASN A 60 -1.65 17.07 -10.86
CA ASN A 60 -1.57 18.52 -11.08
C ASN A 60 -0.70 18.85 -12.30
N SER A 61 0.46 18.19 -12.44
CA SER A 61 1.35 18.39 -13.59
C SER A 61 0.67 18.03 -14.91
N TYR A 62 -0.13 16.96 -14.90
CA TYR A 62 -0.92 16.53 -16.04
C TYR A 62 -2.07 17.49 -16.35
N ALA A 63 -2.76 18.00 -15.33
CA ALA A 63 -3.79 19.04 -15.49
C ALA A 63 -3.21 20.31 -16.12
N ASP A 64 -2.02 20.74 -15.69
CA ASP A 64 -1.31 21.89 -16.25
C ASP A 64 -0.93 21.66 -17.72
N GLN A 65 -0.49 20.45 -18.07
CA GLN A 65 -0.23 20.06 -19.45
C GLN A 65 -1.49 20.14 -20.31
N LEU A 66 -2.62 19.59 -19.84
CA LEU A 66 -3.90 19.68 -20.55
C LEU A 66 -4.37 21.13 -20.71
N ASN A 67 -4.22 21.95 -19.67
CA ASN A 67 -4.56 23.37 -19.72
C ASN A 67 -3.70 24.12 -20.75
N ARG A 68 -2.40 23.82 -20.84
CA ARG A 68 -1.51 24.41 -21.87
C ARG A 68 -1.92 24.02 -23.28
N ILE A 69 -2.29 22.74 -23.50
CA ILE A 69 -2.78 22.26 -24.80
C ILE A 69 -4.09 22.95 -25.16
N LEU A 70 -5.04 23.05 -24.22
CA LEU A 70 -6.30 23.75 -24.41
C LEU A 70 -6.10 25.24 -24.72
N LEU A 71 -5.21 25.92 -24.01
CA LEU A 71 -4.88 27.33 -24.26
C LEU A 71 -4.29 27.50 -25.66
N HIS A 72 -3.33 26.66 -26.03
CA HIS A 72 -2.72 26.70 -27.35
C HIS A 72 -3.74 26.44 -28.46
N LEU A 73 -4.68 25.51 -28.27
CA LEU A 73 -5.78 25.27 -29.20
C LEU A 73 -6.77 26.43 -29.26
N ALA A 74 -7.25 26.90 -28.10
CA ALA A 74 -8.25 27.96 -28.01
C ALA A 74 -7.77 29.25 -28.68
N TYR A 75 -6.50 29.58 -28.56
CA TYR A 75 -5.92 30.80 -29.13
C TYR A 75 -5.13 30.56 -30.43
N ASP A 76 -5.24 29.37 -31.04
CA ASP A 76 -4.69 29.12 -32.38
C ASP A 76 -5.47 29.98 -33.40
N PRO A 77 -4.78 30.69 -34.33
CA PRO A 77 -5.45 31.55 -35.30
C PRO A 77 -6.50 30.83 -36.14
N ILE A 78 -6.28 29.56 -36.49
CA ILE A 78 -7.23 28.78 -37.31
C ILE A 78 -8.49 28.47 -36.51
N VAL A 79 -8.35 28.17 -35.21
CA VAL A 79 -9.49 27.94 -34.29
C VAL A 79 -10.27 29.24 -34.10
N GLN A 80 -9.57 30.35 -33.86
CA GLN A 80 -10.19 31.67 -33.74
C GLN A 80 -10.98 32.04 -35.00
N ASP A 81 -10.42 31.81 -36.19
CA ASP A 81 -11.05 32.12 -37.48
C ASP A 81 -12.26 31.25 -37.75
N TYR A 82 -12.19 29.97 -37.39
CA TYR A 82 -13.34 29.08 -37.46
C TYR A 82 -14.46 29.54 -36.54
N LEU A 83 -14.15 29.85 -35.27
CA LEU A 83 -15.14 30.24 -34.27
C LEU A 83 -15.76 31.62 -34.57
N ALA A 84 -14.99 32.53 -35.17
CA ALA A 84 -15.43 33.87 -35.57
C ALA A 84 -16.13 33.91 -36.95
N SER A 85 -16.12 32.81 -37.71
CA SER A 85 -16.72 32.76 -39.05
C SER A 85 -18.21 33.11 -39.03
N THR A 86 -18.59 34.06 -39.89
CA THR A 86 -19.99 34.55 -39.95
C THR A 86 -20.79 33.87 -41.06
N ASN A 87 -20.13 33.45 -42.13
CA ASN A 87 -20.75 32.80 -43.28
C ASN A 87 -20.25 31.37 -43.49
N GLN A 88 -21.01 30.59 -44.26
CA GLN A 88 -20.73 29.18 -44.50
C GLN A 88 -19.45 28.95 -45.33
N ALA A 89 -19.11 29.87 -46.24
CA ALA A 89 -17.94 29.74 -47.09
C ALA A 89 -16.63 29.88 -46.29
N GLU A 90 -16.52 30.93 -45.46
CA GLU A 90 -15.41 31.11 -44.51
C GLU A 90 -15.30 29.92 -43.56
N ARG A 91 -16.43 29.47 -43.02
CA ARG A 91 -16.47 28.32 -42.13
C ARG A 91 -15.92 27.06 -42.78
N PHE A 92 -16.31 26.79 -44.03
CA PHE A 92 -15.82 25.63 -44.78
C PHE A 92 -14.30 25.68 -44.99
N ILE A 93 -13.77 26.84 -45.35
CA ILE A 93 -12.32 27.05 -45.52
C ILE A 93 -11.60 26.84 -44.18
N SER A 94 -12.04 27.49 -43.10
CA SER A 94 -11.44 27.33 -41.78
C SER A 94 -11.56 25.91 -41.25
N GLN A 95 -12.63 25.18 -41.60
CA GLN A 95 -12.80 23.77 -41.26
C GLN A 95 -11.76 22.87 -41.95
N GLN A 96 -11.45 23.12 -43.23
CA GLN A 96 -10.39 22.39 -43.93
C GLN A 96 -9.00 22.66 -43.33
N LEU A 97 -8.77 23.88 -42.83
CA LEU A 97 -7.54 24.21 -42.13
C LEU A 97 -7.48 23.52 -40.76
N LEU A 98 -8.60 23.51 -40.01
CA LEU A 98 -8.70 22.79 -38.74
C LEU A 98 -8.42 21.30 -38.89
N SER A 99 -8.95 20.65 -39.93
CA SER A 99 -8.73 19.21 -40.15
C SER A 99 -7.27 18.85 -40.39
N ARG A 100 -6.44 19.81 -40.81
CA ARG A 100 -4.98 19.64 -40.96
C ARG A 100 -4.21 19.98 -39.69
N ARG A 101 -4.75 20.91 -38.88
CA ARG A 101 -4.11 21.40 -37.66
C ARG A 101 -4.32 20.51 -36.44
N LEU A 102 -5.56 20.10 -36.19
CA LEU A 102 -5.91 19.32 -34.99
C LEU A 102 -5.21 17.94 -34.87
N PRO A 103 -4.86 17.21 -35.95
CA PRO A 103 -4.01 16.02 -35.84
C PRO A 103 -2.68 16.24 -35.12
N GLN A 104 -2.07 17.41 -35.30
CA GLN A 104 -0.80 17.72 -34.65
C GLN A 104 -1.00 17.89 -33.13
N SER A 105 -2.13 18.46 -32.74
CA SER A 105 -2.48 18.69 -31.34
C SER A 105 -2.92 17.41 -30.63
N SER A 106 -3.61 16.48 -31.31
CA SER A 106 -3.97 15.19 -30.71
C SER A 106 -2.75 14.33 -30.37
N ASN A 107 -1.63 14.55 -31.05
CA ASN A 107 -0.39 13.81 -30.81
C ASN A 107 0.49 14.44 -29.71
N LEU A 108 0.07 15.56 -29.11
CA LEU A 108 0.82 16.20 -28.02
C LEU A 108 0.74 15.43 -26.72
N THR A 109 -0.28 14.59 -26.54
CA THR A 109 -0.51 13.82 -25.31
C THR A 109 -1.29 12.57 -25.61
N ASP A 110 -0.84 11.45 -25.06
CA ASP A 110 -1.56 10.19 -25.15
C ASP A 110 -2.92 10.28 -24.46
N GLY A 111 -3.91 9.63 -25.06
CA GLY A 111 -5.27 9.57 -24.50
C GLY A 111 -6.24 10.60 -25.04
N ILE A 112 -5.83 11.49 -25.96
CA ILE A 112 -6.78 12.35 -26.67
C ILE A 112 -7.59 11.49 -27.66
N PHE A 113 -8.87 11.27 -27.38
CA PHE A 113 -9.79 10.61 -28.32
C PHE A 113 -10.26 11.56 -29.41
N SER A 114 -10.67 12.76 -29.00
CA SER A 114 -11.30 13.72 -29.90
C SER A 114 -11.03 15.15 -29.44
N ILE A 115 -10.93 16.06 -30.41
CA ILE A 115 -10.91 17.50 -30.17
C ILE A 115 -12.15 18.08 -30.84
N ILE A 116 -12.92 18.86 -30.08
CA ILE A 116 -14.17 19.46 -30.54
C ILE A 116 -14.07 20.96 -30.40
N VAL A 117 -14.38 21.68 -31.48
CA VAL A 117 -14.40 23.13 -31.51
C VAL A 117 -15.85 23.56 -31.74
N LYS A 118 -16.49 24.15 -30.73
CA LYS A 118 -17.91 24.55 -30.76
C LYS A 118 -18.02 26.07 -30.70
N SER A 119 -18.64 26.68 -31.70
CA SER A 119 -18.91 28.11 -31.71
C SER A 119 -20.05 28.47 -30.76
N SER A 120 -20.02 29.70 -30.23
CA SER A 120 -21.14 30.30 -29.51
C SER A 120 -22.40 30.42 -30.38
N GLN A 121 -22.26 30.40 -31.71
CA GLN A 121 -23.36 30.36 -32.68
C GLN A 121 -23.95 28.94 -32.91
N GLY A 122 -23.42 27.91 -32.24
CA GLY A 122 -24.00 26.57 -32.21
C GLY A 122 -23.50 25.59 -33.29
N PHE A 123 -22.68 26.03 -34.25
CA PHE A 123 -21.96 25.13 -35.15
C PHE A 123 -20.71 24.55 -34.47
N PHE A 124 -20.25 23.39 -34.92
CA PHE A 124 -19.10 22.73 -34.32
C PHE A 124 -18.33 21.88 -35.34
N PHE A 125 -17.06 21.64 -35.02
CA PHE A 125 -16.18 20.72 -35.73
C PHE A 125 -15.66 19.66 -34.75
N VAL A 126 -15.59 18.41 -35.20
CA VAL A 126 -15.05 17.29 -34.42
C VAL A 126 -13.90 16.67 -35.20
N TYR A 127 -12.76 16.54 -34.53
CA TYR A 127 -11.61 15.79 -35.01
C TYR A 127 -11.35 14.61 -34.07
N GLY A 128 -10.96 13.45 -34.61
CA GLY A 128 -10.66 12.23 -33.84
C GLY A 128 -11.77 11.18 -33.93
N ARG A 129 -11.91 10.35 -32.89
CA ARG A 129 -13.01 9.39 -32.81
C ARG A 129 -14.32 10.18 -32.78
N GLY A 130 -15.26 9.87 -33.68
CA GLY A 130 -16.46 10.69 -33.79
C GLY A 130 -17.16 10.80 -32.44
N VAL A 131 -17.78 11.94 -32.18
CA VAL A 131 -18.73 12.15 -31.08
C VAL A 131 -20.04 12.53 -31.73
N SER A 132 -21.16 11.97 -31.28
CA SER A 132 -22.45 12.27 -31.90
C SER A 132 -22.76 13.77 -31.78
N SER A 133 -23.44 14.32 -32.77
CA SER A 133 -23.86 15.73 -32.77
C SER A 133 -24.74 16.08 -31.56
N THR A 134 -25.55 15.11 -31.11
CA THR A 134 -26.38 15.22 -29.91
C THR A 134 -25.52 15.34 -28.65
N GLU A 135 -24.46 14.53 -28.52
CA GLU A 135 -23.54 14.61 -27.39
C GLU A 135 -22.78 15.94 -27.36
N VAL A 136 -22.25 16.41 -28.50
CA VAL A 136 -21.58 17.72 -28.59
C VAL A 136 -22.51 18.87 -28.17
N LYS A 137 -23.80 18.78 -28.51
CA LYS A 137 -24.78 19.79 -28.09
C LYS A 137 -25.02 19.78 -26.58
N ARG A 138 -25.00 18.61 -25.95
CA ARG A 138 -25.15 18.41 -24.49
C ARG A 138 -23.90 18.74 -23.67
N MET A 139 -22.75 18.95 -24.29
CA MET A 139 -21.54 19.34 -23.58
C MET A 139 -21.71 20.71 -22.90
N THR A 140 -21.40 20.74 -21.61
CA THR A 140 -21.46 21.93 -20.76
C THR A 140 -20.24 22.80 -21.01
N ALA A 141 -20.45 24.09 -21.30
CA ALA A 141 -19.37 25.04 -21.42
C ALA A 141 -18.81 25.41 -20.02
N PRO A 142 -17.50 25.66 -19.88
CA PRO A 142 -16.91 26.15 -18.64
C PRO A 142 -17.49 27.51 -18.23
N VAL A 143 -17.40 27.85 -16.94
CA VAL A 143 -17.74 29.18 -16.44
C VAL A 143 -16.49 30.07 -16.47
N GLY A 144 -16.54 31.17 -17.22
CA GLY A 144 -15.43 32.10 -17.36
C GLY A 144 -14.25 31.52 -18.16
N ASN A 145 -13.02 31.82 -17.73
CA ASN A 145 -11.77 31.51 -18.46
C ASN A 145 -10.99 30.35 -17.82
N ARG A 146 -11.63 29.55 -16.98
CA ARG A 146 -10.99 28.42 -16.32
C ARG A 146 -11.24 27.14 -17.10
N MET A 147 -10.26 26.25 -17.09
CA MET A 147 -10.43 24.89 -17.59
C MET A 147 -11.51 24.20 -16.75
N LEU A 148 -12.49 23.61 -17.40
CA LEU A 148 -13.42 22.68 -16.80
C LEU A 148 -12.92 21.26 -17.07
N VAL A 149 -12.92 20.43 -16.03
CA VAL A 149 -12.76 18.98 -16.14
C VAL A 149 -14.12 18.38 -15.79
N SER A 150 -14.70 17.59 -16.68
CA SER A 150 -15.95 16.89 -16.39
C SER A 150 -15.68 15.61 -15.61
N GLY A 151 -16.69 15.12 -14.90
CA GLY A 151 -16.73 13.71 -14.49
C GLY A 151 -16.70 12.75 -15.68
N ILE A 152 -16.56 11.45 -15.38
CA ILE A 152 -16.51 10.43 -16.41
C ILE A 152 -17.87 10.31 -17.09
N ARG A 153 -17.85 10.19 -18.41
CA ARG A 153 -19.04 9.98 -19.22
C ARG A 153 -18.81 8.81 -20.14
N ARG A 154 -19.89 8.06 -20.37
CA ARG A 154 -19.93 7.04 -21.42
C ARG A 154 -20.39 7.70 -22.70
N PHE A 155 -19.58 7.55 -23.74
CA PHE A 155 -19.88 8.07 -25.06
C PHE A 155 -20.20 6.89 -25.97
N ASP A 156 -21.29 7.03 -26.71
CA ASP A 156 -21.63 6.10 -27.78
C ASP A 156 -20.61 6.28 -28.91
N ASN A 157 -20.02 5.18 -29.38
CA ASN A 157 -19.13 5.21 -30.53
C ASN A 157 -19.95 5.42 -31.82
N PRO A 158 -19.76 6.52 -32.56
CA PRO A 158 -20.55 6.79 -33.75
C PRO A 158 -20.03 6.09 -35.00
N ILE A 159 -18.90 5.37 -34.95
CA ILE A 159 -18.32 4.68 -36.11
C ILE A 159 -18.55 3.17 -36.01
N GLY A 160 -19.81 2.73 -35.98
CA GLY A 160 -20.25 1.35 -36.29
C GLY A 160 -19.67 0.17 -35.48
N ALA A 161 -18.68 0.40 -34.63
CA ALA A 161 -18.09 -0.59 -33.74
C ALA A 161 -18.92 -0.61 -32.46
N THR A 162 -19.55 -1.74 -32.20
CA THR A 162 -20.19 -2.05 -30.92
C THR A 162 -19.21 -1.80 -29.77
N GLY A 163 -19.36 -0.67 -29.09
CA GLY A 163 -18.55 -0.33 -27.94
C GLY A 163 -18.87 1.08 -27.43
N GLN A 164 -19.20 1.19 -26.14
CA GLN A 164 -19.17 2.46 -25.42
C GLN A 164 -17.73 2.70 -24.97
N PHE A 165 -17.27 3.95 -24.99
CA PHE A 165 -16.02 4.32 -24.35
C PHE A 165 -16.29 5.25 -23.16
N SER A 166 -15.56 5.04 -22.08
CA SER A 166 -15.63 5.86 -20.88
C SER A 166 -14.47 6.84 -20.90
N GLY A 167 -14.75 8.13 -20.78
CA GLY A 167 -13.74 9.17 -20.81
C GLY A 167 -14.21 10.42 -20.09
N TYR A 168 -13.32 11.38 -19.90
CA TYR A 168 -13.65 12.66 -19.30
C TYR A 168 -13.36 13.79 -20.29
N ILE A 169 -14.06 14.91 -20.14
CA ILE A 169 -13.94 16.06 -21.02
C ILE A 169 -13.13 17.13 -20.30
N VAL A 170 -12.15 17.69 -20.98
CA VAL A 170 -11.54 18.96 -20.56
C VAL A 170 -11.95 20.06 -21.53
N ALA A 171 -12.39 21.20 -21.02
CA ALA A 171 -12.97 22.27 -21.83
C ALA A 171 -12.43 23.64 -21.42
N LEU A 172 -12.28 24.52 -22.41
CA LEU A 172 -11.90 25.91 -22.20
C LEU A 172 -12.70 26.84 -23.12
N ASN A 173 -13.25 27.91 -22.55
CA ASN A 173 -13.89 28.96 -23.34
C ASN A 173 -12.85 29.76 -24.10
N THR A 174 -13.20 30.07 -25.34
CA THR A 174 -12.36 30.80 -26.27
C THR A 174 -12.92 32.18 -26.49
N PHE A 175 -12.13 33.19 -26.12
CA PHE A 175 -12.46 34.59 -26.32
C PHE A 175 -11.67 35.16 -27.48
N SER A 176 -12.25 36.15 -28.16
CA SER A 176 -11.60 36.86 -29.25
C SER A 176 -10.41 37.66 -28.74
N VAL A 177 -9.25 37.47 -29.38
CA VAL A 177 -8.01 38.24 -29.14
C VAL A 177 -7.69 39.25 -30.25
N ARG A 178 -8.60 39.42 -31.22
CA ARG A 178 -8.39 40.33 -32.36
C ARG A 178 -8.66 41.78 -31.94
N ASN A 179 -7.77 42.70 -32.36
CA ASN A 179 -7.75 44.12 -31.97
C ASN A 179 -8.90 44.99 -32.51
N ASN A 180 -9.95 44.43 -33.10
CA ASN A 180 -11.03 45.20 -33.72
C ASN A 180 -12.35 44.94 -32.98
N ALA A 181 -12.82 45.90 -32.16
CA ALA A 181 -14.15 46.04 -31.54
C ALA A 181 -14.82 44.82 -30.84
N THR A 182 -14.25 43.62 -30.92
CA THR A 182 -14.78 42.35 -30.41
C THR A 182 -13.79 41.66 -29.49
N SER A 183 -12.71 42.35 -29.08
CA SER A 183 -11.78 41.82 -28.08
C SER A 183 -12.55 41.43 -26.81
N ASN A 184 -12.22 40.28 -26.25
CA ASN A 184 -12.86 39.71 -25.07
C ASN A 184 -14.33 39.26 -25.26
N THR A 185 -14.80 39.09 -26.49
CA THR A 185 -16.10 38.44 -26.77
C THR A 185 -15.97 36.92 -26.81
N LEU A 186 -16.95 36.19 -26.29
CA LEU A 186 -16.97 34.72 -26.31
C LEU A 186 -17.24 34.21 -27.73
N LEU A 187 -16.22 33.61 -28.36
CA LEU A 187 -16.32 33.02 -29.69
C LEU A 187 -16.83 31.57 -29.65
N GLY A 188 -16.56 30.86 -28.56
CA GLY A 188 -16.99 29.48 -28.39
C GLY A 188 -16.21 28.74 -27.31
N THR A 189 -16.12 27.42 -27.44
CA THR A 189 -15.44 26.54 -26.48
C THR A 189 -14.69 25.44 -27.22
N VAL A 190 -13.46 25.18 -26.80
CA VAL A 190 -12.69 24.00 -27.22
C VAL A 190 -12.85 22.92 -26.16
N TYR A 191 -13.16 21.71 -26.60
CA TYR A 191 -13.24 20.51 -25.78
C TYR A 191 -12.20 19.50 -26.25
N ILE A 192 -11.56 18.82 -25.31
CA ILE A 192 -10.75 17.64 -25.57
C ILE A 192 -11.38 16.49 -24.80
N LEU A 193 -11.66 15.41 -25.50
CA LEU A 193 -12.17 14.19 -24.94
C LEU A 193 -11.01 13.24 -24.65
N MET A 194 -10.88 12.88 -23.39
CA MET A 194 -9.75 12.12 -22.86
C MET A 194 -10.15 10.69 -22.50
N ASP A 195 -9.26 9.75 -22.76
CA ASP A 195 -9.37 8.35 -22.34
C ASP A 195 -9.00 8.20 -20.86
N GLY A 196 -9.99 7.87 -20.02
CA GLY A 196 -9.77 7.63 -18.59
C GLY A 196 -8.74 6.53 -18.31
N SER A 197 -8.57 5.56 -19.21
CA SER A 197 -7.58 4.48 -19.06
C SER A 197 -6.13 4.98 -19.16
N THR A 198 -5.89 6.10 -19.83
CA THR A 198 -4.55 6.68 -20.00
C THR A 198 -4.15 7.58 -18.83
N LEU A 199 -5.14 8.11 -18.09
CA LEU A 199 -4.91 8.97 -16.92
C LEU A 199 -4.01 8.28 -15.89
N GLY A 200 -4.32 7.03 -15.52
CA GLY A 200 -3.53 6.26 -14.56
C GLY A 200 -2.07 6.09 -14.99
N LYS A 201 -1.82 5.80 -16.28
CA LYS A 201 -0.46 5.68 -16.82
C LYS A 201 0.30 6.99 -16.73
N ASN A 202 -0.34 8.10 -17.12
CA ASN A 202 0.26 9.43 -17.12
C ASN A 202 0.60 9.94 -15.71
N ILE A 203 -0.11 9.48 -14.69
CA ILE A 203 0.20 9.79 -13.28
C ILE A 203 1.04 8.71 -12.58
N GLY A 204 1.50 7.71 -13.35
CA GLY A 204 2.42 6.67 -12.91
C GLY A 204 1.81 5.64 -11.95
N ILE A 205 0.51 5.38 -12.09
CA ILE A 205 -0.15 4.20 -11.55
C ILE A 205 0.01 3.09 -12.60
N SER A 206 0.82 2.07 -12.30
CA SER A 206 0.96 0.90 -13.18
C SER A 206 0.01 -0.22 -12.75
N SER A 207 -0.49 -0.99 -13.71
CA SER A 207 -1.33 -2.17 -13.48
C SER A 207 -0.55 -3.38 -12.98
N ASP A 208 0.74 -3.45 -13.30
CA ASP A 208 1.48 -4.72 -13.26
C ASP A 208 2.30 -4.93 -11.99
N GLN A 209 2.39 -3.93 -11.10
CA GLN A 209 3.34 -3.98 -9.97
C GLN A 209 2.85 -3.45 -8.62
N SER A 210 1.61 -2.96 -8.49
CA SER A 210 1.19 -2.42 -7.20
C SER A 210 0.37 -3.43 -6.40
N GLU A 211 0.90 -3.78 -5.22
CA GLU A 211 0.16 -4.47 -4.15
C GLU A 211 -1.07 -3.68 -3.68
N THR A 212 -1.12 -2.39 -4.00
CA THR A 212 -2.24 -1.48 -3.79
C THR A 212 -3.08 -1.38 -5.05
N ARG A 213 -4.38 -1.52 -4.90
CA ARG A 213 -5.36 -1.25 -5.96
C ARG A 213 -5.68 0.24 -5.92
N TYR A 214 -5.54 0.92 -7.04
CA TYR A 214 -5.80 2.35 -7.16
C TYR A 214 -7.05 2.59 -7.99
N TYR A 215 -7.88 3.52 -7.51
CA TYR A 215 -9.04 4.04 -8.20
C TYR A 215 -8.90 5.55 -8.31
N ILE A 216 -9.21 6.10 -9.49
CA ILE A 216 -9.43 7.53 -9.65
C ILE A 216 -10.92 7.70 -9.84
N LEU A 217 -11.53 8.53 -9.02
CA LEU A 217 -12.95 8.83 -9.05
C LEU A 217 -13.15 10.28 -9.45
N ASP A 218 -14.27 10.61 -10.11
CA ASP A 218 -14.66 12.00 -10.33
C ASP A 218 -15.36 12.62 -9.11
N ALA A 219 -15.85 13.85 -9.26
CA ALA A 219 -16.58 14.58 -8.22
C ALA A 219 -17.80 13.82 -7.68
N ASP A 220 -18.47 13.03 -8.52
CA ASP A 220 -19.64 12.20 -8.20
C ASP A 220 -19.23 10.79 -7.71
N ARG A 221 -17.91 10.56 -7.55
CA ARG A 221 -17.27 9.32 -7.13
C ARG A 221 -17.42 8.14 -8.10
N ASP A 222 -17.70 8.44 -9.37
CA ASP A 222 -17.69 7.44 -10.43
C ASP A 222 -16.24 7.12 -10.85
N VAL A 223 -15.96 5.84 -11.11
CA VAL A 223 -14.61 5.37 -11.43
C VAL A 223 -14.17 5.85 -12.82
N VAL A 224 -13.23 6.79 -12.82
CA VAL A 224 -12.52 7.28 -14.00
C VAL A 224 -11.48 6.26 -14.48
N TYR A 225 -10.73 5.70 -13.52
CA TYR A 225 -9.63 4.77 -13.76
C TYR A 225 -9.54 3.75 -12.63
N SER A 226 -9.15 2.52 -12.98
CA SER A 226 -8.74 1.49 -12.02
C SER A 226 -7.58 0.69 -12.62
N ASN A 227 -6.64 0.27 -11.77
CA ASN A 227 -5.53 -0.60 -12.17
C ASN A 227 -5.83 -2.10 -11.99
N GLU A 228 -6.96 -2.47 -11.35
CA GLU A 228 -7.36 -3.86 -11.09
C GLU A 228 -8.55 -4.29 -11.97
N ALA A 229 -9.47 -3.38 -12.26
CA ALA A 229 -10.69 -3.67 -13.02
C ALA A 229 -10.70 -2.97 -14.38
N ARG A 230 -11.44 -3.55 -15.35
CA ARG A 230 -11.89 -2.78 -16.54
C ARG A 230 -12.61 -1.52 -16.02
N ALA A 231 -12.16 -0.35 -16.48
CA ALA A 231 -12.72 0.94 -16.09
C ALA A 231 -14.27 0.91 -16.03
N GLY A 232 -14.86 1.35 -14.91
CA GLY A 232 -16.32 1.45 -14.74
C GLY A 232 -17.04 0.32 -13.98
N ARG A 233 -16.33 -0.55 -13.25
CA ARG A 233 -16.93 -1.37 -12.18
C ARG A 233 -16.32 -1.00 -10.83
N ILE A 234 -17.13 -0.31 -10.01
CA ILE A 234 -16.90 -0.12 -8.58
C ILE A 234 -17.08 -1.49 -7.91
N TYR A 235 -16.36 -1.79 -6.83
CA TYR A 235 -16.82 -2.83 -5.91
C TYR A 235 -18.15 -2.33 -5.34
N ASP A 236 -19.28 -2.93 -5.74
CA ASP A 236 -20.63 -2.50 -5.37
C ASP A 236 -20.83 -2.35 -3.84
N ASP A 237 -19.92 -2.90 -3.05
CA ASP A 237 -19.92 -2.87 -1.57
C ASP A 237 -19.18 -1.67 -0.94
N ILE A 238 -18.50 -0.81 -1.71
CA ILE A 238 -17.79 0.37 -1.16
C ILE A 238 -18.52 1.66 -1.50
N ASN A 239 -19.20 2.20 -0.49
CA ASN A 239 -19.60 3.59 -0.52
C ASN A 239 -18.41 4.48 -0.10
N PHE A 240 -17.71 5.06 -1.08
CA PHE A 240 -16.56 5.92 -0.78
C PHE A 240 -16.95 7.14 0.08
N TYR A 241 -18.23 7.58 0.08
CA TYR A 241 -18.72 8.73 0.85
C TYR A 241 -18.53 8.59 2.36
N ASP A 242 -18.45 7.37 2.87
CA ASP A 242 -18.40 7.11 4.30
C ASP A 242 -16.99 7.30 4.90
N TYR A 243 -15.97 7.50 4.06
CA TYR A 243 -14.58 7.56 4.49
C TYR A 243 -14.02 8.99 4.42
N PRO A 244 -13.50 9.54 5.53
CA PRO A 244 -12.89 10.87 5.53
C PRO A 244 -11.57 10.87 4.76
N LEU A 245 -11.32 12.01 4.12
CA LEU A 245 -10.14 12.25 3.29
C LEU A 245 -8.85 12.29 4.13
N ASN A 246 -7.75 11.91 3.49
CA ASN A 246 -6.38 11.93 4.00
C ASN A 246 -6.16 11.11 5.28
N MET A 247 -7.02 10.12 5.55
CA MET A 247 -6.89 9.20 6.67
C MET A 247 -6.92 7.75 6.18
N LEU A 248 -6.15 6.90 6.83
CA LEU A 248 -6.15 5.46 6.57
C LEU A 248 -7.30 4.81 7.36
N HIS A 249 -8.11 4.02 6.66
CA HIS A 249 -9.24 3.30 7.25
C HIS A 249 -9.07 1.81 7.03
N ALA A 250 -9.32 1.00 8.06
CA ALA A 250 -9.46 -0.44 7.89
C ALA A 250 -10.90 -0.74 7.44
N VAL A 251 -11.05 -1.34 6.26
CA VAL A 251 -12.33 -1.73 5.68
C VAL A 251 -12.35 -3.23 5.43
N THR A 252 -13.52 -3.86 5.53
CA THR A 252 -13.68 -5.28 5.23
C THR A 252 -14.58 -5.41 4.01
N LEU A 253 -14.06 -6.03 2.95
CA LEU A 253 -14.76 -6.24 1.69
C LEU A 253 -14.90 -7.75 1.47
N GLY A 254 -16.14 -8.24 1.53
CA GLY A 254 -16.40 -9.68 1.61
C GLY A 254 -15.71 -10.30 2.82
N SER A 255 -14.77 -11.23 2.57
CA SER A 255 -13.98 -11.90 3.61
C SER A 255 -12.58 -11.30 3.84
N GLU A 256 -12.18 -10.31 3.05
CA GLU A 256 -10.84 -9.75 3.07
C GLU A 256 -10.82 -8.37 3.75
N LYS A 257 -9.75 -8.12 4.52
CA LYS A 257 -9.50 -6.81 5.14
C LYS A 257 -8.58 -6.00 4.26
N PHE A 258 -8.88 -4.72 4.13
CA PHE A 258 -8.12 -3.77 3.34
C PHE A 258 -7.86 -2.50 4.16
N PHE A 259 -6.78 -1.83 3.81
CA PHE A 259 -6.54 -0.45 4.17
C PHE A 259 -6.97 0.44 3.01
N LEU A 260 -7.91 1.34 3.28
CA LEU A 260 -8.44 2.33 2.35
C LEU A 260 -7.86 3.70 2.69
N TYR A 261 -7.36 4.39 1.67
CA TYR A 261 -6.88 5.75 1.78
C TYR A 261 -7.45 6.59 0.63
N THR A 262 -7.95 7.78 0.94
CA THR A 262 -8.58 8.65 -0.06
C THR A 262 -7.99 10.05 -0.02
N VAL A 263 -7.59 10.58 -1.17
CA VAL A 263 -7.12 11.96 -1.33
C VAL A 263 -7.96 12.67 -2.37
N TYR A 264 -8.26 13.94 -2.14
CA TYR A 264 -8.95 14.78 -3.11
C TYR A 264 -7.97 15.69 -3.84
N ASN A 265 -8.02 15.71 -5.16
CA ASN A 265 -7.29 16.62 -6.03
C ASN A 265 -8.22 17.76 -6.49
N PRO A 266 -8.02 19.00 -6.00
CA PRO A 266 -8.89 20.13 -6.35
C PRO A 266 -8.68 20.68 -7.77
N THR A 267 -7.56 20.35 -8.43
CA THR A 267 -7.23 20.86 -9.76
C THR A 267 -8.03 20.15 -10.86
N MET A 268 -8.24 18.85 -10.68
CA MET A 268 -8.98 17.98 -11.59
C MET A 268 -10.39 17.66 -11.09
N ASP A 269 -10.73 18.06 -9.86
CA ASP A 269 -11.99 17.73 -9.18
C ASP A 269 -12.22 16.20 -9.12
N MET A 270 -11.19 15.49 -8.65
CA MET A 270 -11.14 14.02 -8.65
C MET A 270 -10.60 13.49 -7.32
N TYR A 271 -11.01 12.28 -6.96
CA TYR A 271 -10.51 11.56 -5.80
C TYR A 271 -9.56 10.45 -6.24
N ILE A 272 -8.47 10.28 -5.48
CA ILE A 272 -7.55 9.16 -5.60
C ILE A 272 -7.82 8.24 -4.42
N VAL A 273 -8.18 7.00 -4.69
CA VAL A 273 -8.38 5.97 -3.66
C VAL A 273 -7.33 4.88 -3.82
N GLY A 274 -6.58 4.61 -2.75
CA GLY A 274 -5.73 3.45 -2.62
C GLY A 274 -6.39 2.41 -1.73
N LEU A 275 -6.41 1.16 -2.17
CA LEU A 275 -6.97 0.02 -1.45
C LEU A 275 -5.91 -1.09 -1.39
N THR A 276 -5.31 -1.29 -0.23
CA THR A 276 -4.24 -2.28 -0.04
C THR A 276 -4.73 -3.43 0.84
N PRO A 277 -4.60 -4.70 0.43
CA PRO A 277 -4.93 -5.83 1.28
C PRO A 277 -4.12 -5.82 2.59
N ASP A 278 -4.79 -6.05 3.72
CA ASP A 278 -4.15 -6.21 5.03
C ASP A 278 -3.17 -7.38 5.03
N SER A 279 -3.41 -8.40 4.21
CA SER A 279 -2.48 -9.51 4.01
C SER A 279 -1.12 -9.05 3.50
N ASN A 280 -1.06 -8.05 2.62
CA ASN A 280 0.20 -7.59 2.04
C ASN A 280 1.05 -6.88 3.11
N VAL A 281 0.40 -6.02 3.90
CA VAL A 281 1.04 -5.37 5.06
C VAL A 281 1.50 -6.39 6.11
N ARG A 282 0.73 -7.46 6.32
CA ARG A 282 1.04 -8.49 7.31
C ARG A 282 1.98 -9.59 6.82
N ASN A 283 2.18 -9.76 5.52
CA ASN A 283 3.06 -10.78 4.99
C ASN A 283 4.51 -10.51 5.41
N GLU A 284 4.94 -9.24 5.38
CA GLU A 284 6.25 -8.84 5.90
C GLU A 284 6.41 -9.19 7.39
N LEU A 285 5.36 -9.01 8.20
CA LEU A 285 5.36 -9.39 9.61
C LEU A 285 5.37 -10.91 9.82
N ARG A 286 4.71 -11.66 8.93
CA ARG A 286 4.65 -13.12 9.00
C ARG A 286 6.03 -13.74 8.79
N GLU A 287 6.84 -13.18 7.89
CA GLU A 287 8.22 -13.64 7.67
C GLU A 287 9.09 -13.46 8.92
N ILE A 288 8.93 -12.34 9.62
CA ILE A 288 9.61 -12.05 10.89
C ILE A 288 9.18 -13.06 11.96
N ILE A 289 7.86 -13.25 12.16
CA ILE A 289 7.31 -14.18 13.15
C ILE A 289 7.74 -15.62 12.85
N THR A 290 7.75 -16.02 11.57
CA THR A 290 8.16 -17.37 11.16
C THR A 290 9.63 -17.61 11.49
N SER A 291 10.50 -16.64 11.20
CA SER A 291 11.92 -16.69 11.54
C SER A 291 12.14 -16.77 13.05
N GLU A 292 11.37 -16.00 13.81
CA GLU A 292 11.40 -16.04 15.27
C GLU A 292 11.01 -17.41 15.83
N ILE A 293 9.93 -18.02 15.34
CA ILE A 293 9.50 -19.36 15.76
C ILE A 293 10.58 -20.40 15.48
N ILE A 294 11.26 -20.32 14.33
CA ILE A 294 12.37 -21.20 13.98
C ILE A 294 13.52 -21.05 14.99
N ILE A 295 13.92 -19.81 15.30
CA ILE A 295 14.98 -19.53 16.28
C ILE A 295 14.60 -20.05 17.67
N PHE A 296 13.37 -19.80 18.12
CA PHE A 296 12.89 -20.32 19.41
C PHE A 296 12.89 -21.84 19.46
N THR A 297 12.48 -22.49 18.37
CA THR A 297 12.50 -23.97 18.27
C THR A 297 13.93 -24.50 18.42
N ILE A 298 14.90 -23.88 17.74
CA ILE A 298 16.32 -24.23 17.85
C ILE A 298 16.82 -24.03 19.29
N LEU A 299 16.48 -22.90 19.93
CA LEU A 299 16.87 -22.62 21.31
C LEU A 299 16.31 -23.65 22.30
N ILE A 300 15.06 -24.07 22.12
CA ILE A 300 14.43 -25.13 22.95
C ILE A 300 15.19 -26.45 22.79
N LEU A 301 15.51 -26.86 21.57
CA LEU A 301 16.27 -28.08 21.31
C LEU A 301 17.66 -28.03 21.96
N ILE A 302 18.36 -26.90 21.85
CA ILE A 302 19.66 -26.70 22.49
C ILE A 302 19.54 -26.77 24.01
N SER A 303 18.55 -26.13 24.62
CA SER A 303 18.35 -26.16 26.07
C SER A 303 18.01 -27.55 26.59
N ILE A 304 17.25 -28.35 25.84
CA ILE A 304 17.00 -29.76 26.17
C ILE A 304 18.33 -30.52 26.24
N ILE A 305 19.21 -30.37 25.23
CA ILE A 305 20.54 -30.99 25.22
C ILE A 305 21.36 -30.55 26.44
N PHE A 306 21.37 -29.25 26.77
CA PHE A 306 22.08 -28.73 27.94
C PHE A 306 21.55 -29.28 29.25
N ILE A 307 20.23 -29.42 29.42
CA ILE A 307 19.63 -30.02 30.61
C ILE A 307 20.08 -31.48 30.77
N PHE A 308 20.08 -32.25 29.68
CA PHE A 308 20.57 -33.64 29.71
C PHE A 308 22.05 -33.73 30.09
N LEU A 309 22.89 -32.87 29.51
CA LEU A 309 24.31 -32.81 29.85
C LEU A 309 24.53 -32.38 31.30
N PHE A 310 23.79 -31.38 31.79
CA PHE A 310 23.86 -30.90 33.16
C PHE A 310 23.42 -31.97 34.16
N GLU A 311 22.32 -32.69 33.87
CA GLU A 311 21.85 -33.77 34.73
C GLU A 311 22.90 -34.87 34.87
N ARG A 312 23.49 -35.30 33.74
CA ARG A 312 24.48 -36.39 33.71
C ARG A 312 25.80 -35.98 34.35
N SER A 313 26.32 -34.81 34.01
CA SER A 313 27.68 -34.39 34.38
C SER A 313 27.77 -33.78 35.78
N ILE A 314 26.71 -33.17 36.29
CA ILE A 314 26.75 -32.41 37.55
C ILE A 314 25.74 -32.97 38.54
N LEU A 315 24.46 -33.02 38.16
CA LEU A 315 23.36 -33.26 39.10
C LEU A 315 23.39 -34.67 39.71
N LYS A 316 23.57 -35.70 38.89
CA LYS A 316 23.65 -37.10 39.34
C LYS A 316 24.82 -37.34 40.30
N PRO A 317 26.06 -36.94 39.98
CA PRO A 317 27.17 -37.03 40.93
C PRO A 317 26.92 -36.32 42.27
N PHE A 318 26.38 -35.10 42.24
CA PHE A 318 26.08 -34.35 43.46
C PHE A 318 25.04 -35.04 44.33
N ILE A 319 23.96 -35.58 43.74
CA ILE A 319 22.94 -36.33 44.47
C ILE A 319 23.54 -37.60 45.09
N ALA A 320 24.40 -38.31 44.34
CA ALA A 320 25.07 -39.52 44.83
C ALA A 320 25.98 -39.20 46.04
N ILE A 321 26.81 -38.15 45.95
CA ILE A 321 27.64 -37.67 47.08
C ILE A 321 26.78 -37.31 48.28
N ALA A 322 25.71 -36.51 48.09
CA ALA A 322 24.83 -36.09 49.18
C ALA A 322 24.19 -37.30 49.89
N SER A 323 23.66 -38.26 49.12
CA SER A 323 23.06 -39.48 49.66
C SER A 323 24.07 -40.37 50.41
N TYR A 324 25.33 -40.40 49.94
CA TYR A 324 26.41 -41.13 50.60
C TYR A 324 26.77 -40.50 51.95
N VAL A 325 26.93 -39.16 51.99
CA VAL A 325 27.20 -38.43 53.23
C VAL A 325 26.07 -38.60 54.24
N GLU A 326 24.81 -38.56 53.81
CA GLU A 326 23.64 -38.79 54.66
C GLU A 326 23.65 -40.21 55.25
N LYS A 327 23.89 -41.23 54.43
CA LYS A 327 24.00 -42.63 54.89
C LYS A 327 25.09 -42.80 55.95
N VAL A 328 26.28 -42.24 55.71
CA VAL A 328 27.41 -42.31 56.64
C VAL A 328 27.14 -41.54 57.94
N THR A 329 26.41 -40.43 57.87
CA THR A 329 26.05 -39.64 59.05
C THR A 329 25.02 -40.39 59.90
N THR A 330 24.02 -40.99 59.25
CA THR A 330 22.93 -41.73 59.92
C THR A 330 23.43 -43.05 60.53
N SER A 331 24.47 -43.67 59.96
CA SER A 331 25.11 -44.88 60.49
C SER A 331 26.14 -44.61 61.61
N GLY A 332 26.13 -43.43 62.23
CA GLY A 332 27.06 -43.08 63.31
C GLY A 332 28.52 -42.96 62.85
N GLY A 333 28.73 -42.57 61.59
CA GLY A 333 30.07 -42.39 61.00
C GLY A 333 30.68 -43.65 60.39
N ARG A 334 30.02 -44.82 60.50
CA ARG A 334 30.50 -46.09 59.95
C ARG A 334 30.13 -46.22 58.47
N ARG A 335 31.14 -46.46 57.64
CA ARG A 335 30.96 -46.68 56.20
C ARG A 335 30.44 -48.09 55.94
N THR A 336 29.38 -48.20 55.15
CA THR A 336 28.77 -49.49 54.76
C THR A 336 29.13 -49.91 53.34
N SER A 337 29.64 -48.99 52.50
CA SER A 337 30.05 -49.25 51.11
C SER A 337 30.96 -48.12 50.60
N ASP A 338 31.61 -48.31 49.46
CA ASP A 338 32.42 -47.29 48.80
C ASP A 338 31.56 -46.32 47.98
N LEU A 339 31.98 -45.06 47.86
CA LEU A 339 31.35 -44.11 46.96
C LEU A 339 31.89 -44.32 45.54
N GLU A 340 31.08 -44.94 44.68
CA GLU A 340 31.37 -45.08 43.26
C GLU A 340 30.60 -43.99 42.49
N LEU A 341 31.34 -43.08 41.85
CA LEU A 341 30.77 -42.05 40.98
C LEU A 341 31.21 -42.30 39.54
N GLU A 342 30.25 -42.25 38.62
CA GLU A 342 30.49 -42.16 37.19
C GLU A 342 30.34 -40.69 36.76
N GLY A 343 31.30 -40.15 36.00
CA GLY A 343 31.27 -38.75 35.59
C GLY A 343 32.57 -38.24 34.99
N ASN A 344 32.71 -36.92 34.92
CA ASN A 344 33.96 -36.27 34.52
C ASN A 344 35.11 -36.59 35.50
N ARG A 345 36.35 -36.41 35.02
CA ARG A 345 37.56 -36.79 35.75
C ARG A 345 37.61 -36.19 37.16
N GLU A 346 37.16 -34.94 37.30
CA GLU A 346 37.13 -34.21 38.57
C GLU A 346 36.21 -34.89 39.59
N VAL A 347 35.02 -35.35 39.17
CA VAL A 347 34.06 -36.04 40.04
C VAL A 347 34.60 -37.40 40.50
N VAL A 348 35.24 -38.15 39.60
CA VAL A 348 35.84 -39.45 39.93
C VAL A 348 37.02 -39.30 40.90
N LEU A 349 37.86 -38.28 40.71
CA LEU A 349 38.95 -37.95 41.64
C LEU A 349 38.40 -37.58 43.03
N LEU A 350 37.36 -36.75 43.08
CA LEU A 350 36.71 -36.39 44.34
C LEU A 350 36.15 -37.60 45.09
N ALA A 351 35.52 -38.56 44.37
CA ALA A 351 35.05 -39.80 44.98
C ALA A 351 36.19 -40.61 45.61
N LYS A 352 37.33 -40.73 44.92
CA LYS A 352 38.52 -41.41 45.43
C LYS A 352 39.08 -40.72 46.68
N ASP A 353 39.18 -39.39 46.66
CA ASP A 353 39.67 -38.61 47.80
C ASP A 353 38.73 -38.71 49.01
N ILE A 354 37.41 -38.68 48.81
CA ILE A 354 36.41 -38.91 49.87
C ILE A 354 36.54 -40.33 50.43
N ASN A 355 36.75 -41.32 49.55
CA ASN A 355 36.93 -42.71 49.97
C ASN A 355 38.23 -42.91 50.75
N HIS A 356 39.29 -42.15 50.46
CA HIS A 356 40.60 -42.25 51.12
C HIS A 356 40.69 -41.43 52.42
N SER A 357 40.12 -40.23 52.47
CA SER A 357 40.31 -39.26 53.58
C SER A 357 39.79 -39.69 54.95
N ARG A 358 38.89 -40.68 55.05
CA ARG A 358 38.45 -41.24 56.35
C ARG A 358 39.25 -42.44 56.86
N TYR A 359 40.19 -42.99 56.08
CA TYR A 359 41.17 -43.96 56.61
C TYR A 359 42.20 -43.30 57.55
N ALA A 360 42.28 -41.97 57.58
CA ALA A 360 43.25 -41.24 58.40
C ALA A 360 42.77 -40.91 59.83
N VAL A 361 41.52 -41.23 60.21
CA VAL A 361 40.94 -40.87 61.52
C VAL A 361 40.72 -42.09 62.44
N ALA A 362 41.14 -43.28 62.01
CA ALA A 362 40.98 -44.53 62.78
C ALA A 362 42.30 -45.25 63.10
N ASN A 363 43.42 -44.53 63.08
CA ASN A 363 44.70 -44.98 63.65
C ASN A 363 45.13 -44.07 64.79
#